data_AF-D7THR3-F1
#
_entry.id   AF-D7THR3-F1
#
_cell.length_a   1.000
_cell.length_b   1.000
_cell.length_c   1.000
_cell.angle_alpha   90.00
_cell.angle_beta   90.00
_cell.angle_gamma   90.00
#
_symmetry.space_group_name_H-M   'P 1'
#
loop_
_entity.id
_entity.type
_entity.pdbx_description
1 polymer ?
#
loop_
_entity_poly.entity_id
_entity_poly.type
_entity_poly.pdbx_seq_one_letter_code
_entity_poly.pdbx_strand_id
1 'polypeptide(L)'
;MSAGVCGKRVGFEEIFGSSSTSSKRSRCSTFGSPVRSSDFGSGSDDSVSVLLQMFPNLDREMVETVLRTHNNKIEDAIESLHALSLGDTIARNESQGLDSAMMGNNDTGPAQSEHEYGQTTEQKVEDVQDLKSMFEFGNAMDGSKWVDLFVHEMMNATDLSDARARAARILEAFEKNVVSHSMELKELEHASLKEHLQNFLRDNQILKRAVAIQHDRNLEQEERAREVQQLKDVIRQYQEQVRALELNNYTLKLHLQRAQGSSSIPGQFHPDIF
;
A
#
# COMPACT_ATOMS: atom_id res chain seq x y z
N MET A 1 -40.23 -36.87 -26.12
CA MET A 1 -38.79 -36.57 -25.95
C MET A 1 -38.67 -35.18 -25.35
N SER A 2 -37.88 -35.05 -24.28
CA SER A 2 -37.42 -33.83 -23.56
C SER A 2 -38.50 -32.97 -22.91
N ALA A 3 -38.81 -33.13 -21.61
CA ALA A 3 -38.09 -32.64 -20.41
C ALA A 3 -37.88 -31.11 -20.43
N GLY A 4 -38.27 -30.30 -19.44
CA GLY A 4 -38.97 -30.49 -18.18
C GLY A 4 -38.87 -29.18 -17.36
N VAL A 5 -40.03 -28.64 -16.95
CA VAL A 5 -40.38 -28.13 -15.59
C VAL A 5 -39.47 -27.04 -14.99
N CYS A 6 -39.91 -25.76 -14.97
CA CYS A 6 -40.65 -25.05 -13.88
C CYS A 6 -39.68 -24.23 -12.99
N GLY A 7 -39.82 -22.94 -12.69
CA GLY A 7 -40.99 -22.11 -12.37
C GLY A 7 -40.74 -21.51 -10.97
N LYS A 8 -40.19 -20.29 -10.87
CA LYS A 8 -40.87 -19.03 -10.46
C LYS A 8 -41.45 -18.97 -9.03
N ARG A 9 -40.97 -17.92 -8.34
CA ARG A 9 -41.64 -16.94 -7.44
C ARG A 9 -41.61 -17.11 -5.91
N VAL A 10 -41.01 -16.07 -5.30
CA VAL A 10 -41.51 -15.12 -4.27
C VAL A 10 -42.50 -15.63 -3.21
N GLY A 11 -42.21 -15.38 -1.94
CA GLY A 11 -43.15 -15.45 -0.81
C GLY A 11 -42.48 -15.06 0.51
N PHE A 12 -43.21 -14.33 1.34
CA PHE A 12 -42.82 -13.44 2.44
C PHE A 12 -43.41 -13.94 3.78
N GLU A 13 -42.94 -13.40 4.92
CA GLU A 13 -43.52 -13.47 6.29
C GLU A 13 -43.54 -14.87 7.00
N GLU A 14 -43.55 -15.10 8.32
CA GLU A 14 -42.99 -14.55 9.57
C GLU A 14 -43.54 -15.47 10.72
N ILE A 15 -42.92 -15.42 11.90
CA ILE A 15 -43.43 -15.72 13.27
C ILE A 15 -43.50 -17.18 13.84
N PHE A 16 -43.02 -17.26 15.10
CA PHE A 16 -43.08 -18.28 16.16
C PHE A 16 -42.04 -19.41 16.07
N GLY A 17 -41.24 -19.79 17.06
CA GLY A 17 -41.25 -19.55 18.51
C GLY A 17 -40.78 -20.84 19.21
N SER A 18 -39.68 -20.77 19.96
CA SER A 18 -39.31 -21.63 21.11
C SER A 18 -38.81 -23.10 20.91
N SER A 19 -37.56 -23.28 21.36
CA SER A 19 -37.01 -24.32 22.26
C SER A 19 -37.12 -25.84 21.98
N SER A 20 -35.92 -26.45 22.03
CA SER A 20 -35.53 -27.66 22.79
C SER A 20 -35.63 -29.04 22.13
N THR A 21 -34.46 -29.64 21.79
CA THR A 21 -33.79 -30.71 22.56
C THR A 21 -32.89 -31.61 21.69
N SER A 22 -31.73 -31.97 22.27
CA SER A 22 -31.06 -33.28 22.19
C SER A 22 -30.22 -33.67 20.95
N SER A 23 -28.89 -33.60 21.19
CA SER A 23 -27.91 -34.68 21.03
C SER A 23 -27.65 -35.34 19.65
N LYS A 24 -26.47 -35.07 19.07
CA LYS A 24 -25.34 -36.04 18.98
C LYS A 24 -24.09 -35.44 18.29
N ARG A 25 -23.03 -35.31 19.09
CA ARG A 25 -21.57 -35.26 18.81
C ARG A 25 -21.05 -35.07 17.37
N SER A 26 -20.14 -34.12 17.22
CA SER A 26 -18.80 -34.38 16.66
C SER A 26 -17.72 -33.68 17.50
N ARG A 27 -16.65 -34.41 17.79
CA ARG A 27 -15.47 -33.94 18.55
C ARG A 27 -14.41 -33.54 17.53
N CYS A 28 -14.02 -32.27 17.51
CA CYS A 28 -12.70 -31.86 17.04
C CYS A 28 -12.14 -30.82 18.02
N SER A 29 -10.92 -31.11 18.47
CA SER A 29 -10.09 -30.35 19.38
C SER A 29 -9.65 -29.02 18.77
N THR A 30 -9.70 -27.94 19.55
CA THR A 30 -8.81 -26.80 19.35
C THR A 30 -8.24 -26.43 20.72
N PHE A 31 -6.92 -26.39 20.75
CA PHE A 31 -6.09 -25.97 21.86
C PHE A 31 -6.55 -24.62 22.43
N GLY A 32 -6.37 -24.46 23.73
CA GLY A 32 -6.88 -23.35 24.51
C GLY A 32 -6.17 -22.01 24.28
N SER A 33 -7.02 -20.98 24.36
CA SER A 33 -6.86 -19.72 25.09
C SER A 33 -5.89 -18.63 24.56
N PRO A 34 -6.10 -17.34 24.92
CA PRO A 34 -7.20 -16.73 25.68
C PRO A 34 -7.83 -15.49 25.03
N VAL A 35 -9.11 -15.29 25.37
CA VAL A 35 -9.79 -13.99 25.34
C VAL A 35 -9.07 -13.02 26.28
N ARG A 36 -8.72 -11.83 25.77
CA ARG A 36 -8.82 -10.59 26.54
C ARG A 36 -9.47 -9.51 25.68
N SER A 37 -10.68 -9.15 26.10
CA SER A 37 -11.37 -7.93 25.72
C SER A 37 -10.74 -6.73 26.44
N SER A 38 -10.57 -5.63 25.71
CA SER A 38 -10.55 -4.24 26.18
C SER A 38 -10.89 -3.42 24.92
N ASP A 39 -12.13 -3.00 24.69
CA ASP A 39 -12.80 -1.85 25.29
C ASP A 39 -11.87 -0.68 25.64
N PHE A 40 -12.12 0.44 24.95
CA PHE A 40 -11.59 1.80 25.11
C PHE A 40 -10.14 2.12 24.68
N GLY A 41 -10.05 2.96 23.65
CA GLY A 41 -9.01 4.00 23.55
C GLY A 41 -7.93 3.76 22.49
N SER A 42 -7.96 4.58 21.44
CA SER A 42 -6.81 5.11 20.71
C SER A 42 -5.56 4.22 20.68
N GLY A 43 -5.49 3.31 19.70
CA GLY A 43 -4.25 2.62 19.32
C GLY A 43 -3.25 3.61 18.74
N SER A 44 -2.62 4.40 19.59
CA SER A 44 -1.25 4.85 19.34
C SER A 44 -0.40 3.61 19.59
N ASP A 45 0.05 2.95 18.52
CA ASP A 45 1.32 2.23 18.63
C ASP A 45 2.32 3.19 19.28
N ASP A 46 3.13 2.70 20.21
CA ASP A 46 4.13 3.50 20.92
C ASP A 46 5.19 3.95 19.89
N SER A 47 4.90 5.07 19.24
CA SER A 47 5.67 5.66 18.14
C SER A 47 7.12 5.91 18.54
N VAL A 48 7.36 6.18 19.82
CA VAL A 48 8.70 6.28 20.41
C VAL A 48 9.43 4.93 20.39
N SER A 49 8.74 3.83 20.67
CA SER A 49 9.33 2.48 20.62
C SER A 49 9.67 2.04 19.19
N VAL A 50 8.87 2.43 18.19
CA VAL A 50 9.17 2.18 16.76
C VAL A 50 10.42 2.95 16.33
N LEU A 51 10.55 4.22 16.74
CA LEU A 51 11.72 5.05 16.43
C LEU A 51 12.98 4.53 17.13
N LEU A 52 12.90 4.10 18.39
CA LEU A 52 14.05 3.52 19.10
C LEU A 52 14.53 2.19 18.53
N GLN A 53 13.64 1.42 17.90
CA GLN A 53 14.03 0.21 17.18
C GLN A 53 14.86 0.53 15.93
N MET A 54 14.58 1.65 15.25
CA MET A 54 15.33 2.09 14.07
C MET A 54 16.62 2.84 14.43
N PHE A 55 16.63 3.52 15.59
CA PHE A 55 17.76 4.27 16.10
C PHE A 55 18.19 3.79 17.50
N PRO A 56 18.76 2.57 17.61
CA PRO A 56 19.15 1.99 18.90
C PRO A 56 20.26 2.77 19.62
N ASN A 57 20.92 3.70 18.92
CA ASN A 57 22.02 4.51 19.44
C ASN A 57 21.57 5.85 20.02
N LEU A 58 20.29 6.22 19.85
CA LEU A 58 19.75 7.51 20.29
C LEU A 58 19.00 7.37 21.62
N ASP A 59 19.10 8.41 22.45
CA ASP A 59 18.47 8.41 23.78
C ASP A 59 16.95 8.62 23.67
N ARG A 60 16.19 7.95 24.54
CA ARG A 60 14.71 7.93 24.53
C ARG A 60 14.12 9.31 24.68
N GLU A 61 14.71 10.16 25.52
CA GLU A 61 14.26 11.53 25.74
C GLU A 61 14.48 12.41 24.48
N MET A 62 15.55 12.18 23.72
CA MET A 62 15.81 12.87 22.46
C MET A 62 14.79 12.47 21.37
N VAL A 63 14.49 11.17 21.26
CA VAL A 63 13.49 10.68 20.31
C VAL A 63 12.10 11.23 20.63
N GLU A 64 11.73 11.29 21.92
CA GLU A 64 10.44 11.83 22.34
C GLU A 64 10.31 13.34 22.12
N THR A 65 11.38 14.11 22.33
CA THR A 65 11.40 15.56 22.07
C THR A 65 11.31 15.89 20.58
N VAL A 66 11.99 15.12 19.72
CA VAL A 66 11.88 15.25 18.27
C VAL A 66 10.47 14.87 17.80
N LEU A 67 9.88 13.81 18.36
CA LEU A 67 8.53 13.41 18.00
C LEU A 67 7.47 14.44 18.42
N ARG A 68 7.62 15.07 19.59
CA ARG A 68 6.73 16.16 20.04
C ARG A 68 6.86 17.41 19.18
N THR A 69 8.06 17.77 18.75
CA THR A 69 8.29 18.94 17.87
C THR A 69 7.68 18.75 16.49
N HIS A 70 7.57 17.50 16.02
CA HIS A 70 6.97 17.15 14.73
C HIS A 70 5.49 16.72 14.85
N ASN A 71 4.80 17.13 15.93
CA ASN A 71 3.37 16.84 16.17
C ASN A 71 3.00 15.35 16.08
N ASN A 72 3.84 14.47 16.62
CA ASN A 72 3.66 13.00 16.60
C ASN A 72 3.58 12.39 15.20
N LYS A 73 4.10 13.07 14.17
CA LYS A 73 4.29 12.49 12.84
C LYS A 73 5.58 11.70 12.82
N ILE A 74 5.46 10.40 12.61
CA ILE A 74 6.58 9.46 12.69
C ILE A 74 7.55 9.70 11.53
N GLU A 75 7.05 9.95 10.34
CA GLU A 75 7.84 10.11 9.11
C GLU A 75 8.74 11.35 9.17
N ASP A 76 8.19 12.49 9.60
CA ASP A 76 8.95 13.74 9.76
C ASP A 76 10.00 13.59 10.89
N ALA A 77 9.67 12.87 11.96
CA ALA A 77 10.59 12.57 13.06
C ALA A 77 11.72 11.61 12.62
N ILE A 78 11.43 10.62 11.76
CA ILE A 78 12.45 9.73 11.17
C ILE A 78 13.48 10.54 10.37
N GLU A 79 13.03 11.45 9.51
CA GLU A 79 13.92 12.28 8.69
C GLU A 79 14.81 13.18 9.56
N SER A 80 14.23 13.82 10.58
CA SER A 80 14.98 14.64 11.54
C SER A 80 15.98 13.81 12.37
N LEU A 81 15.62 12.60 12.80
CA LEU A 81 16.50 11.74 13.58
C LEU A 81 17.65 11.16 12.74
N HIS A 82 17.40 10.86 11.46
CA HIS A 82 18.47 10.52 10.51
C HIS A 82 19.44 11.68 10.35
N ALA A 83 18.94 12.91 10.16
CA ALA A 83 19.78 14.10 10.03
C ALA A 83 20.64 14.36 11.28
N LEU A 84 20.08 14.15 12.48
CA LEU A 84 20.81 14.27 13.75
C LEU A 84 21.84 13.14 13.91
N SER A 85 21.48 11.91 13.56
CA SER A 85 22.38 10.75 13.62
C SER A 85 23.54 10.87 12.63
N LEU A 86 23.34 11.48 11.45
CA LEU A 86 24.39 11.76 10.47
C LEU A 86 25.22 12.98 10.86
N GLY A 87 24.60 14.04 11.38
CA GLY A 87 25.28 15.24 11.86
C GLY A 87 26.30 14.96 12.97
N ASP A 88 25.97 14.06 13.91
CA ASP A 88 26.85 13.68 15.01
C ASP A 88 28.05 12.83 14.53
N THR A 89 27.89 12.08 13.43
CA THR A 89 29.01 11.36 12.79
C THR A 89 29.96 12.29 12.03
N ILE A 90 29.47 13.40 11.48
CA ILE A 90 30.30 14.41 10.80
C ILE A 90 31.08 15.22 11.83
N ALA A 91 30.45 15.60 12.95
CA ALA A 91 31.11 16.33 14.04
C ALA A 91 32.25 15.54 14.71
N ARG A 92 32.17 14.20 14.77
CA ARG A 92 33.30 13.37 15.22
C ARG A 92 34.47 13.32 14.23
N ASN A 93 34.19 13.40 12.93
CA ASN A 93 35.22 13.30 11.89
C ASN A 93 35.96 14.62 11.64
N GLU A 94 35.35 15.78 11.94
CA GLU A 94 36.01 17.09 11.78
C GLU A 94 37.06 17.40 12.87
N SER A 95 37.09 16.65 13.97
CA SER A 95 38.10 16.80 15.03
C SER A 95 39.48 16.19 14.71
N GLN A 96 39.65 15.57 13.53
CA GLN A 96 40.91 14.93 13.09
C GLN A 96 41.60 15.59 11.88
N GLY A 97 41.14 16.75 11.42
CA GLY A 97 41.64 17.38 10.19
C GLY A 97 42.40 18.69 10.39
N LEU A 98 43.58 18.66 11.02
CA LEU A 98 44.58 19.72 10.87
C LEU A 98 45.80 19.12 10.15
N ASP A 99 45.99 19.46 8.87
CA ASP A 99 47.11 20.30 8.44
C ASP A 99 47.36 20.28 6.91
N SER A 100 47.70 21.48 6.44
CA SER A 100 48.53 21.82 5.27
C SER A 100 47.92 21.87 3.87
N ALA A 101 47.75 23.14 3.50
CA ALA A 101 47.50 23.76 2.21
C ALA A 101 48.58 23.56 1.12
N MET A 102 48.18 23.98 -0.09
CA MET A 102 48.93 24.82 -1.05
C MET A 102 49.71 24.13 -2.19
N MET A 103 49.18 24.20 -3.41
CA MET A 103 49.66 25.08 -4.49
C MET A 103 49.02 24.70 -5.85
N GLY A 104 48.54 25.72 -6.56
CA GLY A 104 48.11 25.63 -7.95
C GLY A 104 49.18 26.08 -8.94
N ASN A 105 49.07 25.61 -10.19
CA ASN A 105 48.83 26.43 -11.40
C ASN A 105 49.39 25.76 -12.67
N ASN A 106 48.47 25.65 -13.64
CA ASN A 106 48.51 25.66 -15.11
C ASN A 106 49.86 25.96 -15.81
N ASP A 107 50.13 25.32 -16.96
CA ASP A 107 50.15 25.97 -18.31
C ASP A 107 50.43 24.98 -19.49
N THR A 108 50.03 25.42 -20.68
CA THR A 108 50.50 25.13 -22.05
C THR A 108 49.73 24.14 -22.94
N GLY A 109 49.22 24.69 -24.05
CA GLY A 109 48.30 24.09 -25.01
C GLY A 109 48.92 23.43 -26.27
N PRO A 110 48.24 23.48 -27.43
CA PRO A 110 47.97 22.31 -28.29
C PRO A 110 48.77 22.28 -29.60
N ALA A 111 48.85 21.12 -30.27
CA ALA A 111 49.20 21.03 -31.70
C ALA A 111 48.64 19.76 -32.38
N GLN A 112 48.28 19.94 -33.64
CA GLN A 112 47.50 19.08 -34.54
C GLN A 112 48.35 18.08 -35.36
N SER A 113 47.72 17.05 -35.93
CA SER A 113 47.86 16.46 -37.29
C SER A 113 47.35 15.01 -37.25
N GLU A 114 46.24 14.62 -37.87
CA GLU A 114 45.89 14.43 -39.29
C GLU A 114 46.77 13.45 -40.10
N HIS A 115 46.11 12.32 -40.45
CA HIS A 115 46.26 11.41 -41.60
C HIS A 115 47.59 10.71 -41.91
N GLU A 116 47.56 9.36 -42.01
CA GLU A 116 47.71 8.68 -43.32
C GLU A 116 47.31 7.18 -43.24
N TYR A 117 46.71 6.69 -44.32
CA TYR A 117 46.17 5.35 -44.55
C TYR A 117 47.11 4.58 -45.49
N GLY A 118 47.33 3.27 -45.27
CA GLY A 118 47.93 2.37 -46.27
C GLY A 118 48.69 1.18 -45.65
N GLN A 119 48.08 0.00 -45.54
CA GLN A 119 48.31 -1.19 -46.40
C GLN A 119 49.75 -1.71 -46.38
N THR A 120 50.06 -2.86 -45.78
CA THR A 120 49.92 -4.24 -46.26
C THR A 120 50.57 -5.12 -45.16
N THR A 121 50.19 -6.36 -44.87
CA THR A 121 50.37 -7.57 -45.67
C THR A 121 49.59 -8.72 -45.04
N GLU A 122 48.90 -9.47 -45.88
CA GLU A 122 48.37 -10.79 -45.57
C GLU A 122 49.49 -11.75 -45.15
N GLN A 123 49.41 -12.32 -43.96
CA GLN A 123 50.10 -13.58 -43.69
C GLN A 123 49.35 -14.42 -42.64
N LYS A 124 48.67 -15.45 -43.15
CA LYS A 124 48.24 -16.69 -42.47
C LYS A 124 47.45 -16.52 -41.16
N VAL A 125 46.15 -16.25 -41.30
CA VAL A 125 45.16 -16.30 -40.21
C VAL A 125 44.57 -17.70 -40.16
N GLU A 126 45.21 -18.62 -39.44
CA GLU A 126 44.60 -19.90 -39.03
C GLU A 126 44.47 -20.02 -37.50
N ASP A 127 44.99 -19.07 -36.72
CA ASP A 127 45.11 -19.19 -35.25
C ASP A 127 44.33 -18.10 -34.46
N VAL A 128 43.64 -17.19 -35.15
CA VAL A 128 42.91 -16.06 -34.52
C VAL A 128 41.42 -16.38 -34.29
N GLN A 129 40.90 -17.39 -34.99
CA GLN A 129 39.49 -17.78 -34.89
C GLN A 129 39.18 -18.53 -33.58
N ASP A 130 40.17 -19.20 -33.00
CA ASP A 130 40.01 -20.05 -31.83
C ASP A 130 39.86 -19.23 -30.52
N LEU A 131 40.55 -18.08 -30.44
CA LEU A 131 40.43 -17.15 -29.31
C LEU A 131 39.12 -16.35 -29.28
N LYS A 132 38.52 -16.12 -30.46
CA LYS A 132 37.24 -15.40 -30.57
C LYS A 132 36.06 -16.28 -30.14
N SER A 133 36.14 -17.58 -30.40
CA SER A 133 35.11 -18.55 -30.02
C SER A 133 35.11 -18.87 -28.51
N MET A 134 36.21 -18.63 -27.80
CA MET A 134 36.30 -18.87 -26.36
C MET A 134 35.61 -17.79 -25.51
N PHE A 135 35.19 -16.68 -26.14
CA PHE A 135 34.67 -15.49 -25.47
C PHE A 135 33.14 -15.38 -25.41
N GLU A 136 32.43 -16.35 -25.99
CA GLU A 136 30.97 -16.45 -25.88
C GLU A 136 30.59 -17.36 -24.70
N PHE A 137 30.79 -16.87 -23.47
CA PHE A 137 30.12 -17.45 -22.31
C PHE A 137 29.14 -16.42 -21.75
N GLY A 138 27.87 -16.58 -22.13
CA GLY A 138 26.73 -15.88 -21.55
C GLY A 138 26.50 -16.34 -20.11
N ASN A 139 27.34 -15.87 -19.20
CA ASN A 139 27.08 -15.70 -17.78
C ASN A 139 28.18 -14.79 -17.23
N ALA A 140 27.87 -13.93 -16.26
CA ALA A 140 28.86 -13.07 -15.63
C ALA A 140 30.04 -13.92 -15.15
N MET A 141 31.15 -13.88 -15.88
CA MET A 141 32.32 -14.67 -15.56
C MET A 141 32.87 -14.13 -14.25
N ASP A 142 32.81 -14.94 -13.20
CA ASP A 142 33.24 -14.55 -11.85
C ASP A 142 34.65 -13.95 -11.89
N GLY A 143 34.90 -12.94 -11.05
CA GLY A 143 36.20 -12.25 -11.01
C GLY A 143 37.40 -13.20 -10.85
N SER A 144 37.22 -14.32 -10.14
CA SER A 144 38.25 -15.36 -10.02
C SER A 144 38.61 -16.00 -11.37
N LYS A 145 37.62 -16.26 -12.22
CA LYS A 145 37.83 -16.90 -13.53
C LYS A 145 38.59 -15.98 -14.49
N TRP A 146 38.34 -14.67 -14.40
CA TRP A 146 39.11 -13.66 -15.13
C TRP A 146 40.57 -13.62 -14.70
N VAL A 147 40.84 -13.74 -13.39
CA VAL A 147 42.20 -13.81 -12.84
C VAL A 147 42.90 -15.09 -13.30
N ASP A 148 42.22 -16.23 -13.23
CA ASP A 148 42.78 -17.52 -13.66
C ASP A 148 43.13 -17.50 -15.16
N LEU A 149 42.24 -16.95 -16.00
CA LEU A 149 42.48 -16.79 -17.44
C LEU A 149 43.65 -15.83 -17.72
N PHE A 150 43.72 -14.71 -16.99
CA PHE A 150 44.79 -13.73 -17.13
C PHE A 150 46.16 -14.33 -16.78
N VAL A 151 46.25 -15.04 -15.65
CA VAL A 151 47.50 -15.68 -15.21
C VAL A 151 47.90 -16.81 -16.17
N HIS A 152 46.94 -17.66 -16.57
CA HIS A 152 47.19 -18.74 -17.52
C HIS A 152 47.76 -18.21 -18.85
N GLU A 153 47.14 -17.16 -19.38
CA GLU A 153 47.53 -16.61 -20.67
C GLU A 153 48.90 -15.90 -20.64
N MET A 154 49.25 -15.27 -19.51
CA MET A 154 50.59 -14.70 -19.31
C MET A 154 51.66 -15.78 -19.12
N MET A 155 51.34 -16.91 -18.46
CA MET A 155 52.29 -18.02 -18.30
C MET A 155 52.67 -18.67 -19.63
N ASN A 156 51.81 -18.55 -20.65
CA ASN A 156 52.03 -19.07 -21.99
C ASN A 156 52.71 -18.06 -22.95
N ALA A 157 53.04 -16.85 -22.48
CA ALA A 157 53.65 -15.83 -23.31
C ALA A 157 55.11 -16.17 -23.66
N THR A 158 55.50 -15.95 -24.91
CA THR A 158 56.86 -16.25 -25.40
C THR A 158 57.85 -15.13 -25.12
N ASP A 159 57.39 -13.88 -25.07
CA ASP A 159 58.18 -12.70 -24.75
C ASP A 159 57.33 -11.62 -24.06
N LEU A 160 57.99 -10.55 -23.61
CA LEU A 160 57.33 -9.44 -22.91
C LEU A 160 56.32 -8.69 -23.78
N SER A 161 56.54 -8.62 -25.09
CA SER A 161 55.63 -7.93 -26.02
C SER A 161 54.36 -8.74 -26.27
N ASP A 162 54.49 -10.07 -26.39
CA ASP A 162 53.37 -11.01 -26.48
C ASP A 162 52.55 -11.02 -25.18
N ALA A 163 53.21 -11.03 -24.02
CA ALA A 163 52.54 -10.91 -22.72
C ALA A 163 51.73 -9.62 -22.61
N ARG A 164 52.27 -8.48 -23.08
CA ARG A 164 51.54 -7.19 -23.11
C ARG A 164 50.34 -7.22 -24.06
N ALA A 165 50.49 -7.80 -25.25
CA ALA A 165 49.39 -7.92 -26.21
C ALA A 165 48.27 -8.83 -25.68
N ARG A 166 48.63 -9.95 -25.03
CA ARG A 166 47.68 -10.85 -24.35
C ARG A 166 46.96 -10.15 -23.21
N ALA A 167 47.69 -9.46 -22.34
CA ALA A 167 47.11 -8.71 -21.23
C ALA A 167 46.13 -7.63 -21.72
N ALA A 168 46.49 -6.88 -22.77
CA ALA A 168 45.62 -5.87 -23.36
C ALA A 168 44.30 -6.48 -23.88
N ARG A 169 44.37 -7.61 -24.60
CA ARG A 169 43.16 -8.31 -25.10
C ARG A 169 42.25 -8.78 -23.97
N ILE A 170 42.81 -9.37 -22.92
CA ILE A 170 42.01 -9.87 -21.78
C ILE A 170 41.37 -8.70 -21.03
N LEU A 171 42.10 -7.62 -20.78
CA LEU A 171 41.57 -6.44 -20.09
C LEU A 171 40.49 -5.71 -20.92
N GLU A 172 40.66 -5.59 -22.23
CA GLU A 172 39.63 -5.02 -23.11
C GLU A 172 38.35 -5.87 -23.09
N ALA A 173 38.49 -7.18 -23.10
CA ALA A 173 37.35 -8.08 -23.05
C ALA A 173 36.66 -8.07 -21.66
N PHE A 174 37.45 -7.93 -20.59
CA PHE A 174 36.93 -7.75 -19.23
C PHE A 174 36.15 -6.44 -19.11
N GLU A 175 36.69 -5.32 -19.63
CA GLU A 175 36.01 -4.03 -19.64
C GLU A 175 34.65 -4.13 -20.36
N LYS A 176 34.63 -4.74 -21.56
CA LYS A 176 33.38 -4.97 -22.30
C LYS A 176 32.38 -5.82 -21.52
N ASN A 177 32.84 -6.84 -20.82
CA ASN A 177 31.99 -7.68 -19.98
C ASN A 177 31.41 -6.90 -18.79
N VAL A 178 32.23 -6.12 -18.08
CA VAL A 178 31.79 -5.30 -16.95
C VAL A 178 30.79 -4.23 -17.39
N VAL A 179 31.06 -3.53 -18.50
CA VAL A 179 30.15 -2.51 -19.04
C VAL A 179 28.82 -3.12 -19.47
N SER A 180 28.86 -4.24 -20.18
CA SER A 180 27.64 -4.94 -20.63
C SER A 180 26.81 -5.43 -19.45
N HIS A 181 27.44 -6.04 -18.45
CA HIS A 181 26.73 -6.51 -17.25
C HIS A 181 26.16 -5.35 -16.43
N SER A 182 26.90 -4.24 -16.29
CA SER A 182 26.39 -3.04 -15.63
C SER A 182 25.18 -2.45 -16.35
N MET A 183 25.20 -2.45 -17.70
CA MET A 183 24.07 -1.98 -18.51
C MET A 183 22.86 -2.90 -18.34
N GLU A 184 23.05 -4.22 -18.43
CA GLU A 184 21.99 -5.22 -18.26
C GLU A 184 21.32 -5.12 -16.88
N LEU A 185 22.11 -4.98 -15.81
CA LEU A 185 21.58 -4.79 -14.45
C LEU A 185 20.75 -3.51 -14.34
N LYS A 186 21.23 -2.39 -14.90
CA LYS A 186 20.49 -1.13 -14.93
C LYS A 186 19.21 -1.23 -15.76
N GLU A 187 19.24 -1.93 -16.88
CA GLU A 187 18.06 -2.18 -17.71
C GLU A 187 17.02 -3.04 -16.99
N LEU A 188 17.46 -4.08 -16.28
CA LEU A 188 16.60 -4.93 -15.47
C LEU A 188 15.95 -4.15 -14.31
N GLU A 189 16.73 -3.35 -13.58
CA GLU A 189 16.23 -2.48 -12.51
C GLU A 189 15.24 -1.46 -13.06
N HIS A 190 15.56 -0.82 -14.18
CA HIS A 190 14.67 0.14 -14.83
C HIS A 190 13.35 -0.52 -15.30
N ALA A 191 13.42 -1.72 -15.86
CA ALA A 191 12.23 -2.49 -16.25
C ALA A 191 11.36 -2.84 -15.05
N SER A 192 11.97 -3.32 -13.96
CA SER A 192 11.29 -3.63 -12.69
C SER A 192 10.61 -2.38 -12.09
N LEU A 193 11.33 -1.25 -12.03
CA LEU A 193 10.79 0.00 -11.51
C LEU A 193 9.62 0.51 -12.36
N LYS A 194 9.73 0.40 -13.69
CA LYS A 194 8.66 0.76 -14.62
C LYS A 194 7.41 -0.10 -14.42
N GLU A 195 7.58 -1.41 -14.21
CA GLU A 195 6.48 -2.32 -13.89
C GLU A 195 5.81 -1.92 -12.56
N HIS A 196 6.60 -1.65 -11.52
CA HIS A 196 6.08 -1.23 -10.22
C HIS A 196 5.28 0.07 -10.31
N LEU A 197 5.80 1.06 -11.06
CA LEU A 197 5.08 2.31 -11.32
C LEU A 197 3.76 2.09 -12.06
N GLN A 198 3.75 1.22 -13.07
CA GLN A 198 2.53 0.88 -13.79
C GLN A 198 1.50 0.19 -12.88
N ASN A 199 1.94 -0.67 -11.97
CA ASN A 199 1.08 -1.30 -10.97
C ASN A 199 0.47 -0.25 -10.03
N PHE A 200 1.30 0.64 -9.49
CA PHE A 200 0.85 1.74 -8.63
C PHE A 200 -0.18 2.64 -9.32
N LEU A 201 0.01 2.95 -10.60
CA LEU A 201 -0.95 3.74 -11.37
C LEU A 201 -2.29 3.01 -11.56
N ARG A 202 -2.27 1.70 -11.80
CA ARG A 202 -3.50 0.88 -11.87
C ARG A 202 -4.23 0.88 -10.53
N ASP A 203 -3.52 0.66 -9.44
CA ASP A 203 -4.10 0.63 -8.09
C ASP A 203 -4.67 2.00 -7.71
N ASN A 204 -3.97 3.09 -8.04
CA ASN A 204 -4.48 4.44 -7.84
C ASN A 204 -5.79 4.69 -8.60
N GLN A 205 -5.92 4.15 -9.82
CA GLN A 205 -7.15 4.25 -10.59
C GLN A 205 -8.29 3.44 -9.95
N ILE A 206 -8.00 2.24 -9.45
CA ILE A 206 -8.98 1.42 -8.71
C ILE A 206 -9.44 2.17 -7.45
N LEU A 207 -8.50 2.74 -6.70
CA LEU A 207 -8.80 3.49 -5.48
C LEU A 207 -9.65 4.72 -5.76
N LYS A 208 -9.34 5.50 -6.81
CA LYS A 208 -10.17 6.65 -7.24
C LYS A 208 -11.60 6.22 -7.55
N ARG A 209 -11.79 5.10 -8.25
CA ARG A 209 -13.13 4.55 -8.53
C ARG A 209 -13.84 4.11 -7.26
N ALA A 210 -13.14 3.43 -6.35
CA ALA A 210 -13.70 3.01 -5.08
C ALA A 210 -14.15 4.19 -4.21
N VAL A 211 -13.34 5.26 -4.16
CA VAL A 211 -13.67 6.50 -3.44
C VAL A 211 -14.89 7.18 -4.05
N ALA A 212 -15.00 7.28 -5.38
CA ALA A 212 -16.17 7.84 -6.04
C ALA A 212 -17.44 7.04 -5.70
N ILE A 213 -17.39 5.72 -5.80
CA ILE A 213 -18.53 4.84 -5.44
C ILE A 213 -18.90 5.02 -3.96
N GLN A 214 -17.92 5.10 -3.07
CA GLN A 214 -18.18 5.27 -1.64
C GLN A 214 -18.81 6.64 -1.34
N HIS A 215 -18.37 7.69 -2.02
CA HIS A 215 -18.96 9.02 -1.92
C HIS A 215 -20.43 9.01 -2.38
N ASP A 216 -20.72 8.41 -3.53
CA ASP A 216 -22.09 8.34 -4.07
C ASP A 216 -23.02 7.55 -3.13
N ARG A 217 -22.54 6.42 -2.60
CA ARG A 217 -23.30 5.64 -1.59
C ARG A 217 -23.56 6.43 -0.31
N ASN A 218 -22.61 7.26 0.11
CA ASN A 218 -22.78 8.11 1.29
C ASN A 218 -23.85 9.19 1.05
N LEU A 219 -23.86 9.80 -0.14
CA LEU A 219 -24.90 10.77 -0.52
C LEU A 219 -26.29 10.14 -0.52
N GLU A 220 -26.44 8.95 -1.10
CA GLU A 220 -27.72 8.22 -1.04
C GLU A 220 -28.13 7.87 0.39
N GLN A 221 -27.17 7.53 1.25
CA GLN A 221 -27.46 7.23 2.66
C GLN A 221 -27.91 8.47 3.43
N GLU A 222 -27.32 9.63 3.16
CA GLU A 222 -27.73 10.90 3.73
C GLU A 222 -29.15 11.29 3.26
N GLU A 223 -29.46 11.07 1.98
CA GLU A 223 -30.81 11.28 1.44
C GLU A 223 -31.84 10.38 2.12
N ARG A 224 -31.57 9.07 2.19
CA ARG A 224 -32.44 8.11 2.92
C ARG A 224 -32.60 8.51 4.38
N ALA A 225 -31.56 9.02 5.03
CA ALA A 225 -31.65 9.51 6.40
C ALA A 225 -32.59 10.71 6.53
N ARG A 226 -32.55 11.65 5.57
CA ARG A 226 -33.50 12.78 5.50
C ARG A 226 -34.95 12.29 5.28
N GLU A 227 -35.16 11.35 4.36
CA GLU A 227 -36.49 10.76 4.11
C GLU A 227 -37.05 10.05 5.36
N VAL A 228 -36.22 9.25 6.04
CA VAL A 228 -36.61 8.59 7.30
C VAL A 228 -36.99 9.61 8.37
N GLN A 229 -36.27 10.74 8.45
CA GLN A 229 -36.61 11.80 9.39
C GLN A 229 -37.97 12.44 9.05
N GLN A 230 -38.22 12.74 7.77
CA GLN A 230 -39.51 13.26 7.32
C GLN A 230 -40.66 12.30 7.63
N LEU A 231 -40.48 11.01 7.38
CA LEU A 231 -41.50 10.00 7.71
C LEU A 231 -41.78 9.93 9.21
N LYS A 232 -40.75 10.05 10.06
CA LYS A 232 -40.93 10.13 11.52
C LYS A 232 -41.76 11.35 11.92
N ASP A 233 -41.53 12.50 11.29
CA ASP A 233 -42.33 13.71 11.54
C ASP A 233 -43.80 13.51 11.16
N VAL A 234 -44.08 12.92 10.00
CA VAL A 234 -45.44 12.60 9.57
C VAL A 234 -46.13 11.60 10.50
N ILE A 235 -45.41 10.56 10.95
CA ILE A 235 -45.94 9.59 11.92
C ILE A 235 -46.29 10.29 13.24
N ARG A 236 -45.42 11.18 13.74
CA ARG A 236 -45.71 11.98 14.96
C ARG A 236 -46.99 12.79 14.79
N GLN A 237 -47.16 13.47 13.65
CA GLN A 237 -48.37 14.24 13.36
C GLN A 237 -49.63 13.36 13.37
N TYR A 238 -49.59 12.19 12.74
CA TYR A 238 -50.74 11.27 12.78
C TYR A 238 -51.02 10.73 14.18
N GLN A 239 -49.98 10.42 14.97
CA GLN A 239 -50.16 10.01 16.37
C GLN A 239 -50.81 11.09 17.24
N GLU A 240 -50.50 12.37 16.99
CA GLU A 240 -51.16 13.51 17.66
C GLU A 240 -52.61 13.66 17.22
N GLN A 241 -52.89 13.52 15.91
CA GLN A 241 -54.26 13.58 15.39
C GLN A 241 -55.14 12.46 15.98
N VAL A 242 -54.62 11.25 16.08
CA VAL A 242 -55.32 10.12 16.71
C VAL A 242 -55.64 10.42 18.17
N ARG A 243 -54.65 10.87 18.96
CA ARG A 243 -54.88 11.27 20.37
C ARG A 243 -55.94 12.36 20.51
N ALA A 244 -55.95 13.36 19.63
CA ALA A 244 -56.94 14.43 19.63
C ALA A 244 -58.35 13.90 19.32
N LEU A 245 -58.48 13.00 18.33
CA LEU A 245 -59.76 12.37 17.99
C LEU A 245 -60.27 11.46 19.10
N GLU A 246 -59.38 10.71 19.75
CA GLU A 246 -59.73 9.88 20.91
C GLU A 246 -60.28 10.73 22.07
N LEU A 247 -59.61 11.85 22.40
CA LEU A 247 -60.07 12.80 23.42
C LEU A 247 -61.43 13.41 23.07
N ASN A 248 -61.62 13.81 21.81
CA ASN A 248 -62.90 14.37 21.33
C ASN A 248 -64.01 13.33 21.42
N ASN A 249 -63.75 12.09 21.00
CA ASN A 249 -64.72 11.00 21.06
C ASN A 249 -65.12 10.69 22.52
N TYR A 250 -64.14 10.64 23.43
CA TYR A 250 -64.40 10.46 24.86
C TYR A 250 -65.26 11.59 25.44
N THR A 251 -64.93 12.83 25.13
CA THR A 251 -65.68 14.02 25.57
C THR A 251 -67.13 13.96 25.06
N LEU A 252 -67.34 13.65 23.78
CA LEU A 252 -68.67 13.50 23.19
C LEU A 252 -69.46 12.36 23.85
N LYS A 253 -68.81 11.21 24.11
CA LYS A 253 -69.43 10.08 24.82
C LYS A 253 -69.88 10.47 26.23
N LEU A 254 -69.07 11.22 26.96
CA LEU A 254 -69.41 11.72 28.29
C LEU A 254 -70.58 12.72 28.25
N HIS A 255 -70.60 13.64 27.28
CA HIS A 255 -71.72 14.56 27.08
C HIS A 255 -73.02 13.84 26.73
N LEU A 256 -72.96 12.83 25.85
CA LEU A 256 -74.12 12.02 25.48
C LEU A 256 -74.69 11.27 26.69
N GLN A 257 -73.83 10.63 27.47
CA GLN A 257 -74.23 9.93 28.69
C GLN A 257 -74.88 10.88 29.70
N ARG A 258 -74.34 12.08 29.86
CA ARG A 258 -74.92 13.10 30.75
C ARG A 258 -76.28 13.58 30.26
N ALA A 259 -76.44 13.81 28.96
CA ALA A 259 -77.72 14.19 28.36
C ALA A 259 -78.80 13.11 28.60
N GLN A 260 -78.45 11.83 28.37
CA GLN A 260 -79.34 10.68 28.61
C GLN A 260 -79.68 10.46 30.09
N GLY A 261 -78.73 10.71 31.01
CA GLY A 261 -78.97 10.63 32.45
C GLY A 261 -79.78 11.82 33.01
N SER A 262 -79.66 13.01 32.38
CA SER A 262 -80.44 14.20 32.74
C SER A 262 -81.82 14.27 32.10
N SER A 263 -82.11 13.43 31.09
CA SER A 263 -83.45 13.29 30.53
C SER A 263 -84.32 12.44 31.46
N SER A 264 -84.72 13.02 32.58
CA SER A 264 -85.90 12.59 33.33
C SER A 264 -87.16 13.16 32.66
N ILE A 265 -87.40 12.79 31.39
CA ILE A 265 -88.69 13.04 30.75
C ILE A 265 -89.41 11.68 30.74
N PRO A 266 -90.42 11.47 31.60
CA PRO A 266 -91.29 10.30 31.51
C PRO A 266 -92.12 10.42 30.23
N GLY A 267 -91.89 9.50 29.30
CA GLY A 267 -92.84 9.06 28.27
C GLY A 267 -93.48 10.12 27.38
N GLN A 268 -93.00 10.24 26.13
CA GLN A 268 -93.90 10.40 24.98
C GLN A 268 -93.12 10.12 23.67
N PHE A 269 -92.81 8.85 23.40
CA PHE A 269 -92.65 8.46 22.00
C PHE A 269 -94.06 8.28 21.46
N HIS A 270 -94.47 9.14 20.52
CA HIS A 270 -95.71 8.94 19.77
C HIS A 270 -95.52 7.72 18.85
N PRO A 271 -96.28 6.63 19.02
CA PRO A 271 -96.46 5.68 17.93
C PRO A 271 -97.35 6.38 16.88
N ASP A 272 -97.14 6.04 15.62
CA ASP A 272 -97.87 6.55 14.45
C ASP A 272 -97.31 7.85 13.87
N ILE A 273 -96.22 7.70 13.12
CA ILE A 273 -96.05 8.44 11.87
C ILE A 273 -95.86 7.37 10.78
N PHE A 274 -96.89 7.25 9.94
CA PHE A 274 -96.95 6.42 8.73
C PHE A 274 -95.98 6.92 7.65
#